data_AF-G4MSK5-F1
#
_entry.id   AF-G4MSK5-F1
#
_cell.length_a   1.000
_cell.length_b   1.000
_cell.length_c   1.000
_cell.angle_alpha   90.00
_cell.angle_beta   90.00
_cell.angle_gamma   90.00
#
_symmetry.space_group_name_H-M   'P 1'
#
loop_
_entity.id
_entity.type
_entity.pdbx_description
1 polymer ?
#
loop_
_entity_poly.entity_id
_entity_poly.type
_entity_poly.pdbx_seq_one_letter_code
_entity_poly.pdbx_strand_id
1 'polypeptide(L)'
;MDYHQVHGKDISSFDLPSTHRLPTVSAAQAQEELTADPFRFVSTGLDVLDTLLAASKNDGRTRDLGGVQRGIVTEIWGPPGIGKTSLGLQLASNALASKRSVVWVDCFHSVCSHRLPDIIDTKHEPDVLDMFVHFECPELAHLIALLCRPNELCVPLDTSLVVVDSLTALINHAYPRTFDGRAAAKMSGGSKIPSSSAKRQQTIQHLIGALQKLAATRNLAVVILSQCATKMQLERGAALIPAVNASWWEDGISTRIVLFRDWSMQSGSARAARFAAALKVNGKKVDEGDIELAAFETVATGLEAVALDSSRQSQPRQKRELGPSGTLEIPDSDDEDYGWQEEDASALPQIPQWQGSEDILLVRGQDSDEGEELEPTEEGQNAESDK
;
A
#
# COMPACT_ATOMS: atom_id res chain seq x y z
N MET A 1 47.17 17.40 25.37
CA MET A 1 46.10 16.38 25.35
C MET A 1 45.59 16.32 23.93
N ASP A 2 45.58 15.12 23.34
CA ASP A 2 45.32 14.95 21.91
C ASP A 2 43.81 15.06 21.64
N TYR A 3 43.39 15.91 20.70
CA TYR A 3 41.98 16.22 20.41
C TYR A 3 41.16 14.94 20.13
N HIS A 4 41.79 13.96 19.50
CA HIS A 4 41.18 12.66 19.17
C HIS A 4 41.03 11.69 20.35
N GLN A 5 41.70 11.92 21.48
CA GLN A 5 41.47 11.16 22.72
C GLN A 5 40.20 11.61 23.45
N VAL A 6 39.76 12.85 23.23
CA VAL A 6 38.57 13.43 23.88
C VAL A 6 37.34 13.30 22.99
N HIS A 7 37.49 13.48 21.68
CA HIS A 7 36.36 13.54 20.74
C HIS A 7 36.17 12.29 19.86
N GLY A 8 37.08 11.30 19.94
CA GLY A 8 37.11 10.19 18.99
C GLY A 8 37.49 10.66 17.58
N LYS A 9 37.62 9.71 16.64
CA LYS A 9 37.73 10.05 15.22
C LYS A 9 36.33 10.32 14.69
N ASP A 10 36.13 11.43 13.99
CA ASP A 10 34.93 11.65 13.18
C ASP A 10 34.87 10.57 12.09
N ILE A 11 34.02 9.57 12.32
CA ILE A 11 33.68 8.57 11.31
C ILE A 11 32.52 9.18 10.54
N SER A 12 32.78 9.60 9.30
CA SER A 12 31.73 10.07 8.41
C SER A 12 30.66 8.97 8.27
N SER A 13 29.38 9.32 8.43
CA SER A 13 28.27 8.35 8.31
C SER A 13 28.02 7.86 6.87
N PHE A 14 28.96 8.14 5.95
CA PHE A 14 28.87 7.83 4.53
C PHE A 14 30.02 6.96 4.01
N ASP A 15 30.97 6.56 4.86
CA ASP A 15 32.02 5.62 4.47
C ASP A 15 31.48 4.18 4.49
N LEU A 16 30.77 3.82 3.42
CA LEU A 16 30.70 2.42 2.99
C LEU A 16 32.14 1.98 2.66
N PRO A 17 32.69 0.92 3.28
CA PRO A 17 34.01 0.42 2.95
C PRO A 17 33.94 -0.33 1.61
N SER A 18 33.82 0.43 0.52
CA SER A 18 33.89 0.05 -0.90
C SER A 18 32.84 0.83 -1.70
N THR A 19 33.18 2.06 -2.10
CA THR A 19 32.69 2.66 -3.35
C THR A 19 33.55 2.19 -4.53
N HIS A 20 33.93 0.91 -4.55
CA HIS A 20 34.51 0.33 -5.75
C HIS A 20 33.40 0.35 -6.81
N ARG A 21 33.65 0.97 -7.97
CA ARG A 21 32.75 0.80 -9.12
C ARG A 21 32.49 -0.70 -9.25
N LEU A 22 31.20 -1.07 -9.28
CA LEU A 22 30.81 -2.45 -9.56
C LEU A 22 31.54 -2.87 -10.84
N PRO A 23 32.11 -4.10 -10.89
CA PRO A 23 32.72 -4.61 -12.09
C PRO A 23 31.76 -4.39 -13.27
N THR A 24 32.28 -3.90 -14.40
CA THR A 24 31.45 -3.77 -15.60
C THR A 24 31.08 -5.16 -16.07
N VAL A 25 29.88 -5.61 -15.73
CA VAL A 25 29.29 -6.85 -16.24
C VAL A 25 28.68 -6.54 -17.60
N SER A 26 28.91 -7.40 -18.59
CA SER A 26 28.25 -7.26 -19.88
C SER A 26 26.75 -7.50 -19.75
N ALA A 27 25.93 -6.84 -20.57
CA ALA A 27 24.47 -7.05 -20.53
C ALA A 27 24.09 -8.53 -20.80
N ALA A 28 24.84 -9.23 -21.65
CA ALA A 28 24.63 -10.64 -21.94
C ALA A 28 24.92 -11.53 -20.73
N GLN A 29 26.04 -11.29 -20.04
CA GLN A 29 26.39 -12.03 -18.81
C GLN A 29 25.37 -11.76 -17.70
N ALA A 30 24.98 -10.50 -17.50
CA ALA A 30 23.95 -10.16 -16.52
C ALA A 30 22.60 -10.84 -16.84
N GLN A 31 22.26 -10.96 -18.13
CA GLN A 31 21.06 -11.70 -18.55
C GLN A 31 21.20 -13.20 -18.30
N GLU A 32 22.35 -13.80 -18.59
CA GLU A 32 22.61 -15.23 -18.35
C GLU A 32 22.53 -15.57 -16.86
N GLU A 33 23.21 -14.78 -16.01
CA GLU A 33 23.13 -14.89 -14.55
C GLU A 33 21.68 -14.75 -14.04
N LEU A 34 20.92 -13.82 -14.62
CA LEU A 34 19.52 -13.61 -14.29
C LEU A 34 18.60 -14.74 -14.76
N THR A 35 18.91 -15.41 -15.88
CA THR A 35 18.18 -16.60 -16.34
C THR A 35 18.58 -17.87 -15.59
N ALA A 36 19.79 -17.92 -15.06
CA ALA A 36 20.33 -19.08 -14.37
C ALA A 36 19.91 -19.17 -12.90
N ASP A 37 19.49 -18.06 -12.25
CA ASP A 37 19.04 -18.07 -10.84
C ASP A 37 17.68 -18.78 -10.70
N PRO A 38 17.64 -20.01 -10.14
CA PRO A 38 16.39 -20.76 -9.98
C PRO A 38 15.50 -20.17 -8.88
N PHE A 39 16.05 -19.27 -8.05
CA PHE A 39 15.36 -18.62 -6.94
C PHE A 39 15.07 -17.17 -7.23
N ARG A 40 15.03 -16.77 -8.50
CA ARG A 40 14.75 -15.39 -8.92
C ARG A 40 13.36 -14.92 -8.50
N PHE A 41 12.40 -15.84 -8.40
CA PHE A 41 11.01 -15.55 -8.10
C PHE A 41 10.55 -16.29 -6.83
N VAL A 42 9.61 -15.67 -6.12
CA VAL A 42 8.83 -16.29 -5.05
C VAL A 42 7.45 -16.59 -5.62
N SER A 43 7.08 -17.87 -5.68
CA SER A 43 5.77 -18.29 -6.20
C SER A 43 4.63 -17.76 -5.34
N THR A 44 3.55 -17.32 -5.99
CA THR A 44 2.31 -16.90 -5.33
C THR A 44 1.42 -18.08 -4.90
N GLY A 45 1.74 -19.31 -5.33
CA GLY A 45 0.90 -20.50 -5.16
C GLY A 45 -0.29 -20.55 -6.14
N LEU A 46 -0.38 -19.58 -7.06
CA LEU A 46 -1.40 -19.50 -8.09
C LEU A 46 -0.74 -19.51 -9.46
N ASP A 47 -0.75 -20.66 -10.16
CA ASP A 47 -0.05 -20.86 -11.43
C ASP A 47 -0.35 -19.78 -12.48
N VAL A 48 -1.63 -19.38 -12.56
CA VAL A 48 -2.07 -18.30 -13.47
C VAL A 48 -1.37 -16.99 -13.09
N LEU A 49 -1.41 -16.61 -11.81
CA LEU A 49 -0.79 -15.36 -11.36
C LEU A 49 0.72 -15.39 -11.53
N ASP A 50 1.38 -16.51 -11.23
CA ASP A 50 2.82 -16.66 -11.44
C ASP A 50 3.18 -16.48 -12.92
N THR A 51 2.40 -17.08 -13.83
CA THR A 51 2.56 -16.91 -15.28
C THR A 51 2.37 -15.44 -15.71
N LEU A 52 1.41 -14.73 -15.11
CA LEU A 52 1.18 -13.31 -15.39
C LEU A 52 2.33 -12.41 -14.92
N LEU A 53 3.04 -12.83 -13.87
CA LEU A 53 4.18 -12.11 -13.31
C LEU A 53 5.50 -12.46 -14.02
N ALA A 54 5.51 -13.47 -14.89
CA ALA A 54 6.67 -13.82 -15.69
C ALA A 54 6.99 -12.69 -16.71
N ALA A 55 8.26 -12.31 -16.78
CA ALA A 55 8.73 -11.19 -17.60
C ALA A 55 8.60 -11.42 -19.13
N SER A 56 8.46 -12.68 -19.55
CA SER A 56 8.43 -13.11 -20.95
C SER A 56 7.31 -14.11 -21.16
N LYS A 57 6.30 -13.76 -21.96
CA LYS A 57 5.31 -14.72 -22.49
C LYS A 57 5.81 -15.45 -23.75
N ASN A 58 7.06 -15.19 -24.20
CA ASN A 58 7.44 -15.37 -25.60
C ASN A 58 8.50 -16.43 -25.92
N ASP A 59 9.01 -17.21 -24.97
CA ASP A 59 9.89 -18.33 -25.31
C ASP A 59 9.27 -19.64 -24.84
N GLY A 60 8.52 -20.29 -25.73
CA GLY A 60 7.90 -21.60 -25.52
C GLY A 60 8.90 -22.77 -25.34
N ARG A 61 10.07 -22.51 -24.76
CA ARG A 61 11.17 -23.47 -24.59
C ARG A 61 11.46 -23.82 -23.12
N THR A 62 10.91 -23.09 -22.16
CA THR A 62 10.95 -23.43 -20.73
C THR A 62 9.64 -22.99 -20.09
N ARG A 63 9.10 -23.76 -19.14
CA ARG A 63 8.10 -23.21 -18.22
C ARG A 63 8.85 -22.16 -17.40
N ASP A 64 8.82 -20.91 -17.86
CA ASP A 64 9.49 -19.83 -17.16
C ASP A 64 8.88 -19.75 -15.75
N LEU A 65 9.74 -19.95 -14.74
CA LEU A 65 9.37 -19.83 -13.34
C LEU A 65 8.88 -18.39 -13.13
N GLY A 66 7.59 -18.25 -12.87
CA GLY A 66 6.93 -16.98 -12.62
C GLY A 66 6.80 -16.66 -11.14
N GLY A 67 6.21 -15.52 -10.82
CA GLY A 67 5.93 -15.09 -9.45
C GLY A 67 6.52 -13.74 -9.10
N VAL A 68 6.60 -13.45 -7.80
CA VAL A 68 7.13 -12.18 -7.29
C VAL A 68 8.66 -12.16 -7.43
N GLN A 69 9.18 -11.28 -8.28
CA GLN A 69 10.62 -11.22 -8.54
C GLN A 69 11.40 -10.61 -7.37
N ARG A 70 12.57 -11.18 -7.06
CA ARG A 70 13.55 -10.61 -6.14
C ARG A 70 14.34 -9.47 -6.78
N GLY A 71 14.96 -8.64 -5.94
CA GLY A 71 15.70 -7.46 -6.37
C GLY A 71 14.84 -6.24 -6.63
N ILE A 72 13.51 -6.37 -6.54
CA ILE A 72 12.54 -5.32 -6.85
C ILE A 72 11.45 -5.21 -5.79
N VAL A 73 10.68 -4.11 -5.88
CA VAL A 73 9.53 -3.85 -5.01
C VAL A 73 8.23 -4.17 -5.76
N THR A 74 7.37 -4.96 -5.12
CA THR A 74 6.04 -5.33 -5.59
C THR A 74 4.97 -4.76 -4.66
N GLU A 75 3.95 -4.11 -5.21
CA GLU A 75 2.79 -3.62 -4.45
C GLU A 75 1.57 -4.49 -4.72
N ILE A 76 0.91 -4.95 -3.65
CA ILE A 76 -0.38 -5.64 -3.70
C ILE A 76 -1.41 -4.73 -3.03
N TRP A 77 -2.37 -4.23 -3.81
CA TRP A 77 -3.38 -3.31 -3.30
C TRP A 77 -4.79 -3.78 -3.59
N GLY A 78 -5.75 -3.32 -2.78
CA GLY A 78 -7.16 -3.64 -2.97
C GLY A 78 -8.00 -3.39 -1.72
N PRO A 79 -9.33 -3.61 -1.81
CA PRO A 79 -10.27 -3.39 -0.71
C PRO A 79 -9.94 -4.14 0.58
N PRO A 80 -10.43 -3.68 1.74
CA PRO A 80 -10.33 -4.46 2.98
C PRO A 80 -11.01 -5.83 2.84
N GLY A 81 -10.46 -6.85 3.51
CA GLY A 81 -11.02 -8.21 3.49
C GLY A 81 -10.89 -8.98 2.16
N ILE A 82 -10.18 -8.44 1.16
CA ILE A 82 -10.00 -9.11 -0.13
C ILE A 82 -9.02 -10.31 -0.08
N GLY A 83 -8.18 -10.40 0.96
CA GLY A 83 -7.18 -11.46 1.09
C GLY A 83 -5.74 -11.03 0.78
N LYS A 84 -5.42 -9.72 0.85
CA LYS A 84 -4.03 -9.20 0.71
C LYS A 84 -3.06 -9.91 1.66
N THR A 85 -3.38 -9.91 2.95
CA THR A 85 -2.58 -10.57 3.99
C THR A 85 -2.52 -12.09 3.77
N SER A 86 -3.58 -12.72 3.26
CA SER A 86 -3.56 -14.15 2.93
C SER A 86 -2.64 -14.47 1.75
N LEU A 87 -2.59 -13.61 0.72
CA LEU A 87 -1.63 -13.72 -0.37
C LEU A 87 -0.19 -13.45 0.11
N GLY A 88 0.01 -12.49 1.01
CA GLY A 88 1.29 -12.28 1.67
C GLY A 88 1.76 -13.50 2.46
N LEU A 89 0.88 -14.11 3.25
CA LEU A 89 1.18 -15.33 4.01
C LEU A 89 1.46 -16.53 3.11
N GLN A 90 0.75 -16.65 1.97
CA GLN A 90 1.06 -17.68 0.97
C GLN A 90 2.46 -17.50 0.39
N LEU A 91 2.85 -16.26 0.04
CA LEU A 91 4.21 -15.95 -0.41
C LEU A 91 5.25 -16.29 0.66
N ALA A 92 4.99 -15.95 1.93
CA ALA A 92 5.85 -16.30 3.04
C ALA A 92 6.00 -17.83 3.19
N SER A 93 4.90 -18.57 3.15
CA SER A 93 4.90 -20.03 3.19
C SER A 93 5.73 -20.63 2.06
N ASN A 94 5.58 -20.15 0.83
CA ASN A 94 6.30 -20.67 -0.33
C ASN A 94 7.81 -20.36 -0.26
N ALA A 95 8.19 -19.18 0.25
CA ALA A 95 9.58 -18.82 0.50
C ALA A 95 10.21 -19.69 1.60
N LEU A 96 9.48 -19.94 2.69
CA LEU A 96 9.89 -20.80 3.80
C LEU A 96 10.03 -22.26 3.39
N ALA A 97 9.10 -22.78 2.58
CA ALA A 97 9.18 -24.12 1.98
C ALA A 97 10.41 -24.29 1.07
N SER A 98 10.96 -23.19 0.55
CA SER A 98 12.23 -23.16 -0.20
C SER A 98 13.47 -23.04 0.71
N LYS A 99 13.31 -23.19 2.03
CA LYS A 99 14.35 -23.10 3.07
C LYS A 99 15.07 -21.76 3.08
N ARG A 100 14.29 -20.68 3.03
CA ARG A 100 14.80 -19.30 3.07
C ARG A 100 14.06 -18.47 4.09
N SER A 101 14.79 -17.57 4.74
CA SER A 101 14.21 -16.64 5.69
C SER A 101 13.21 -15.67 5.06
N VAL A 102 12.21 -15.32 5.87
CA VAL A 102 11.18 -14.34 5.55
C VAL A 102 11.10 -13.34 6.68
N VAL A 103 11.07 -12.05 6.34
CA VAL A 103 10.83 -10.98 7.29
C VAL A 103 9.44 -10.42 7.06
N TRP A 104 8.61 -10.42 8.10
CA TRP A 104 7.29 -9.81 8.08
C TRP A 104 7.25 -8.59 8.98
N VAL A 105 6.83 -7.46 8.44
CA VAL A 105 6.75 -6.18 9.16
C VAL A 105 5.30 -5.73 9.21
N ASP A 106 4.69 -5.83 10.38
CA ASP A 106 3.35 -5.31 10.64
C ASP A 106 3.41 -3.82 10.96
N CYS A 107 2.69 -3.04 10.17
CA CYS A 107 2.62 -1.59 10.24
C CYS A 107 1.26 -1.09 10.74
N PHE A 108 0.27 -1.97 10.93
CA PHE A 108 -1.06 -1.54 11.36
C PHE A 108 -1.75 -2.57 12.25
N HIS A 109 -1.95 -3.78 11.75
CA HIS A 109 -2.51 -4.89 12.51
C HIS A 109 -1.53 -6.03 12.53
N SER A 110 -1.35 -6.62 13.71
CA SER A 110 -0.53 -7.82 13.87
C SER A 110 -1.13 -8.95 13.04
N VAL A 111 -0.33 -9.57 12.18
CA VAL A 111 -0.73 -10.73 11.39
C VAL A 111 -0.91 -11.92 12.33
N CYS A 112 -1.97 -12.70 12.11
CA CYS A 112 -2.15 -13.95 12.83
C CYS A 112 -1.12 -14.99 12.35
N SER A 113 0.11 -14.91 12.85
CA SER A 113 1.21 -15.83 12.53
C SER A 113 0.87 -17.29 12.83
N HIS A 114 -0.08 -17.54 13.74
CA HIS A 114 -0.68 -18.86 14.00
C HIS A 114 -1.33 -19.52 12.77
N ARG A 115 -1.66 -18.77 11.72
CA ARG A 115 -2.16 -19.34 10.46
C ARG A 115 -1.05 -19.89 9.58
N LEU A 116 0.18 -19.41 9.76
CA LEU A 116 1.31 -19.82 8.92
C LEU A 116 1.62 -21.33 9.05
N PRO A 117 1.56 -21.95 10.25
CA PRO A 117 1.69 -23.41 10.39
C PRO A 117 0.60 -24.25 9.73
N ASP A 118 -0.58 -23.68 9.45
CA ASP A 118 -1.66 -24.38 8.73
C ASP A 118 -1.48 -24.28 7.20
N ILE A 119 -0.79 -23.23 6.73
CA ILE A 119 -0.48 -22.99 5.31
C ILE A 119 0.78 -23.76 4.90
N ILE A 120 1.79 -23.73 5.76
CA ILE A 120 2.98 -24.59 5.65
C ILE A 120 2.55 -25.98 6.12
N ASP A 121 2.82 -27.05 5.37
CA ASP A 121 2.57 -28.42 5.87
C ASP A 121 3.61 -28.78 6.95
N THR A 122 3.51 -28.12 8.11
CA THR A 122 4.46 -28.17 9.24
C THR A 122 4.57 -29.54 9.89
N LYS A 123 3.68 -30.47 9.54
CA LYS A 123 3.78 -31.88 9.93
C LYS A 123 5.07 -32.54 9.46
N HIS A 124 5.72 -31.97 8.44
CA HIS A 124 6.92 -32.52 7.84
C HIS A 124 8.20 -31.74 8.15
N GLU A 125 8.14 -30.43 8.40
CA GLU A 125 9.32 -29.60 8.69
C GLU A 125 9.01 -28.50 9.76
N PRO A 126 9.08 -28.80 11.07
CA PRO A 126 8.76 -27.84 12.12
C PRO A 126 9.80 -26.69 12.23
N ASP A 127 11.05 -26.97 11.92
CA ASP A 127 12.18 -26.03 12.02
C ASP A 127 12.09 -24.87 11.01
N VAL A 128 11.19 -24.97 10.02
CA VAL A 128 11.01 -23.95 8.98
C VAL A 128 10.45 -22.64 9.57
N LEU A 129 9.71 -22.72 10.67
CA LEU A 129 9.14 -21.53 11.31
C LEU A 129 10.19 -20.65 11.97
N ASP A 130 11.36 -21.19 12.34
CA ASP A 130 12.45 -20.41 12.94
C ASP A 130 13.07 -19.42 11.95
N MET A 131 12.85 -19.63 10.64
CA MET A 131 13.27 -18.72 9.57
C MET A 131 12.27 -17.58 9.32
N PHE A 132 11.14 -17.54 10.05
CA PHE A 132 10.16 -16.46 9.98
C PHE A 132 10.43 -15.41 11.05
N VAL A 133 10.95 -14.26 10.63
CA VAL A 133 11.23 -13.12 11.50
C VAL A 133 10.07 -12.14 11.43
N HIS A 134 9.50 -11.78 12.57
CA HIS A 134 8.34 -10.90 12.67
C HIS A 134 8.67 -9.62 13.44
N PHE A 135 8.25 -8.48 12.90
CA PHE A 135 8.38 -7.16 13.53
C PHE A 135 7.04 -6.45 13.59
N GLU A 136 6.73 -5.88 14.74
CA GLU A 136 5.63 -4.92 14.89
C GLU A 136 6.20 -3.49 14.87
N CYS A 137 5.71 -2.69 13.94
CA CYS A 137 6.07 -1.30 13.71
C CYS A 137 4.83 -0.42 13.86
N PRO A 138 4.46 -0.02 15.10
CA PRO A 138 3.24 0.76 15.35
C PRO A 138 3.31 2.19 14.82
N GLU A 139 4.52 2.68 14.53
CA GLU A 139 4.75 4.03 14.01
C GLU A 139 5.72 4.02 12.85
N LEU A 140 5.62 5.05 12.02
CA LEU A 140 6.50 5.28 10.88
C LEU A 140 7.99 5.37 11.29
N ALA A 141 8.29 5.88 12.48
CA ALA A 141 9.67 5.97 12.98
C ALA A 141 10.33 4.59 13.16
N HIS A 142 9.57 3.59 13.64
CA HIS A 142 10.04 2.21 13.80
C HIS A 142 10.43 1.59 12.45
N LEU A 143 9.57 1.78 11.44
CA LEU A 143 9.86 1.29 10.09
C LEU A 143 11.07 2.00 9.48
N ILE A 144 11.18 3.32 9.64
CA ILE A 144 12.35 4.07 9.14
C ILE A 144 13.62 3.57 9.83
N ALA A 145 13.60 3.33 11.14
CA ALA A 145 14.74 2.80 11.87
C ALA A 145 15.17 1.42 11.33
N LEU A 146 14.21 0.53 11.03
CA LEU A 146 14.46 -0.78 10.42
C LEU A 146 15.13 -0.66 9.04
N LEU A 147 14.69 0.32 8.22
CA LEU A 147 15.19 0.54 6.87
C LEU A 147 16.52 1.30 6.80
N CYS A 148 16.84 2.14 7.79
CA CYS A 148 18.08 2.92 7.79
C CYS A 148 19.33 2.06 7.94
N ARG A 149 19.27 0.98 8.70
CA ARG A 149 20.41 0.06 8.92
C ARG A 149 19.95 -1.40 9.01
N PRO A 150 19.59 -2.02 7.88
CA PRO A 150 19.29 -3.45 7.84
C PRO A 150 20.58 -4.23 8.17
N ASN A 151 20.69 -4.74 9.39
CA ASN A 151 21.74 -5.65 9.81
C ASN A 151 21.25 -7.10 9.73
N GLU A 152 22.13 -8.07 10.00
CA GLU A 152 21.78 -9.49 9.94
C GLU A 152 20.78 -9.93 11.02
N LEU A 153 20.65 -9.16 12.10
CA LEU A 153 19.65 -9.41 13.16
C LEU A 153 18.25 -9.01 12.70
N CYS A 154 18.13 -7.96 11.90
CA CYS A 154 16.86 -7.48 11.36
C CYS A 154 16.48 -8.19 10.05
N VAL A 155 17.47 -8.42 9.19
CA VAL A 155 17.30 -9.06 7.89
C VAL A 155 18.42 -10.08 7.71
N PRO A 156 18.19 -11.35 8.08
CA PRO A 156 19.14 -12.45 7.89
C PRO A 156 19.68 -12.52 6.45
N LEU A 157 20.91 -13.01 6.28
CA LEU A 157 21.59 -13.05 4.96
C LEU A 157 20.85 -13.88 3.91
N ASP A 158 20.13 -14.92 4.35
CA ASP A 158 19.35 -15.85 3.54
C ASP A 158 17.90 -15.39 3.30
N THR A 159 17.54 -14.18 3.74
CA THR A 159 16.19 -13.63 3.54
C THR A 159 15.87 -13.50 2.06
N SER A 160 14.77 -14.14 1.64
CA SER A 160 14.29 -14.08 0.26
C SER A 160 13.10 -13.16 0.05
N LEU A 161 12.34 -12.89 1.11
CA LEU A 161 11.11 -12.12 1.07
C LEU A 161 11.03 -11.20 2.30
N VAL A 162 10.68 -9.95 2.06
CA VAL A 162 10.25 -8.98 3.08
C VAL A 162 8.82 -8.56 2.76
N VAL A 163 7.89 -8.74 3.68
CA VAL A 163 6.50 -8.28 3.55
C VAL A 163 6.26 -7.11 4.50
N VAL A 164 5.63 -6.04 4.02
CA VAL A 164 5.27 -4.85 4.82
C VAL A 164 3.74 -4.66 4.78
N ASP A 165 3.06 -4.90 5.90
CA ASP A 165 1.58 -4.92 6.00
C ASP A 165 1.03 -3.97 7.10
N SER A 166 0.42 -2.82 6.83
CA SER A 166 0.32 -2.10 5.56
C SER A 166 1.03 -0.75 5.69
N LEU A 167 2.02 -0.51 4.83
CA LEU A 167 2.82 0.72 4.85
C LEU A 167 1.96 1.98 4.66
N THR A 168 0.90 1.88 3.87
CA THR A 168 0.02 3.02 3.57
C THR A 168 -0.72 3.53 4.80
N ALA A 169 -1.05 2.65 5.76
CA ALA A 169 -1.72 3.04 6.99
C ALA A 169 -0.83 3.97 7.84
N LEU A 170 0.45 3.61 8.04
CA LEU A 170 1.40 4.46 8.76
C LEU A 170 1.61 5.81 8.11
N ILE A 171 1.71 5.85 6.78
CA ILE A 171 1.90 7.10 6.04
C ILE A 171 0.67 8.00 6.20
N ASN A 172 -0.53 7.45 6.09
CA ASN A 172 -1.76 8.23 6.19
C ASN A 172 -2.05 8.67 7.65
N HIS A 173 -1.65 7.87 8.64
CA HIS A 173 -1.73 8.22 10.04
C HIS A 173 -0.74 9.35 10.40
N ALA A 174 0.53 9.23 10.00
CA ALA A 174 1.56 10.22 10.29
C ALA A 174 1.38 11.53 9.50
N TYR A 175 0.84 11.43 8.28
CA TYR A 175 0.59 12.57 7.39
C TYR A 175 -0.82 12.49 6.79
N PRO A 176 -1.86 12.85 7.56
CA PRO A 176 -3.22 12.91 7.07
C PRO A 176 -3.33 13.85 5.87
N ARG A 177 -4.23 13.51 4.93
CA ARG A 177 -4.52 14.35 3.77
C ARG A 177 -5.42 15.52 4.19
N THR A 178 -4.91 16.44 5.00
CA THR A 178 -5.62 17.68 5.31
C THR A 178 -5.52 18.63 4.12
N PHE A 179 -6.65 19.23 3.73
CA PHE A 179 -6.66 20.34 2.79
C PHE A 179 -6.16 21.58 3.54
N ASP A 180 -4.86 21.84 3.51
CA ASP A 180 -4.31 23.08 4.06
C ASP A 180 -4.68 24.24 3.13
N GLY A 181 -5.85 24.84 3.37
CA GLY A 181 -6.18 26.20 2.91
C GLY A 181 -5.38 27.28 3.65
N ARG A 182 -4.52 26.92 4.60
CA ARG A 182 -3.66 27.86 5.32
C ARG A 182 -2.28 27.89 4.68
N ALA A 183 -2.00 28.98 3.99
CA ALA A 183 -0.68 29.34 3.49
C ALA A 183 0.41 29.07 4.54
N ALA A 184 1.51 28.45 4.11
CA ALA A 184 2.64 28.09 4.96
C ALA A 184 2.99 29.24 5.94
N ALA A 185 2.86 28.97 7.24
CA ALA A 185 3.24 29.90 8.29
C ALA A 185 4.74 30.25 8.11
N LYS A 186 5.03 31.51 7.82
CA LYS A 186 6.40 32.02 7.75
C LYS A 186 6.92 32.20 9.18
N MET A 187 8.01 31.53 9.54
CA MET A 187 8.77 31.93 10.73
C MET A 187 9.47 33.28 10.49
N SER A 188 9.59 34.07 11.55
CA SER A 188 10.45 35.25 11.59
C SER A 188 11.90 34.83 11.31
N GLY A 189 12.37 35.04 10.08
CA GLY A 189 13.70 34.61 9.64
C GLY A 189 13.80 34.10 8.20
N GLY A 190 12.70 34.09 7.43
CA GLY A 190 12.74 33.80 5.98
C GLY A 190 12.87 32.32 5.61
N SER A 191 13.14 31.43 6.57
CA SER A 191 13.05 29.98 6.39
C SER A 191 11.58 29.54 6.32
N LYS A 192 11.19 28.90 5.22
CA LYS A 192 9.86 28.31 5.05
C LYS A 192 9.83 26.97 5.79
N ILE A 193 8.96 26.82 6.80
CA ILE A 193 8.68 25.51 7.39
C ILE A 193 8.11 24.61 6.28
N PRO A 194 8.65 23.39 6.06
CA PRO A 194 8.09 22.45 5.11
C PRO A 194 6.62 22.16 5.46
N SER A 195 5.72 22.32 4.49
CA SER A 195 4.30 21.98 4.68
C SER A 195 4.14 20.49 5.01
N SER A 196 3.02 20.12 5.64
CA SER A 196 2.69 18.71 5.91
C SER A 196 2.76 17.85 4.63
N SER A 197 2.25 18.40 3.51
CA SER A 197 2.34 17.76 2.19
C SER A 197 3.79 17.56 1.71
N ALA A 198 4.68 18.54 1.93
CA ALA A 198 6.08 18.43 1.54
C ALA A 198 6.81 17.36 2.38
N LYS A 199 6.55 17.32 3.69
CA LYS A 199 7.08 16.26 4.59
C LYS A 199 6.57 14.88 4.18
N ARG A 200 5.28 14.75 3.84
CA ARG A 200 4.67 13.52 3.34
C ARG A 200 5.36 13.04 2.06
N GLN A 201 5.56 13.94 1.10
CA GLN A 201 6.23 13.62 -0.16
C GLN A 201 7.67 13.15 0.06
N GLN A 202 8.45 13.89 0.87
CA GLN A 202 9.83 13.54 1.19
C GLN A 202 9.92 12.18 1.91
N THR A 203 8.98 11.91 2.82
CA THR A 203 8.91 10.63 3.53
C THR A 203 8.64 9.48 2.57
N ILE A 204 7.63 9.61 1.69
CA ILE A 204 7.29 8.59 0.69
C ILE A 204 8.50 8.29 -0.20
N GLN A 205 9.19 9.34 -0.67
CA GLN A 205 10.39 9.23 -1.48
C GLN A 205 11.52 8.49 -0.74
N HIS A 206 11.73 8.81 0.55
CA HIS A 206 12.75 8.13 1.36
C HIS A 206 12.41 6.65 1.55
N LEU A 207 11.17 6.33 1.93
CA LEU A 207 10.73 4.95 2.16
C LEU A 207 10.87 4.09 0.92
N ILE A 208 10.34 4.55 -0.23
CA ILE A 208 10.40 3.76 -1.45
C ILE A 208 11.85 3.57 -1.92
N GLY A 209 12.69 4.60 -1.82
CA GLY A 209 14.11 4.50 -2.16
C GLY A 209 14.87 3.53 -1.23
N ALA A 210 14.55 3.53 0.08
CA ALA A 210 15.15 2.60 1.03
C ALA A 210 14.72 1.15 0.76
N LEU A 211 13.45 0.91 0.45
CA LEU A 211 12.91 -0.41 0.10
C LEU A 211 13.51 -0.93 -1.22
N GLN A 212 13.63 -0.09 -2.25
CA GLN A 212 14.30 -0.44 -3.50
C GLN A 212 15.77 -0.79 -3.27
N LYS A 213 16.48 0.02 -2.47
CA LYS A 213 17.87 -0.24 -2.12
C LYS A 213 18.00 -1.57 -1.37
N LEU A 214 17.12 -1.84 -0.40
CA LEU A 214 17.11 -3.10 0.34
C LEU A 214 16.89 -4.29 -0.61
N ALA A 215 15.86 -4.22 -1.47
CA ALA A 215 15.55 -5.26 -2.44
C ALA A 215 16.74 -5.58 -3.35
N ALA A 216 17.33 -4.54 -3.95
CA ALA A 216 18.43 -4.67 -4.90
C ALA A 216 19.75 -5.14 -4.25
N THR A 217 20.10 -4.59 -3.08
CA THR A 217 21.38 -4.89 -2.42
C THR A 217 21.42 -6.28 -1.78
N ARG A 218 20.29 -6.75 -1.24
CA ARG A 218 20.18 -8.09 -0.64
C ARG A 218 19.61 -9.13 -1.60
N ASN A 219 19.31 -8.74 -2.84
CA ASN A 219 18.61 -9.58 -3.82
C ASN A 219 17.39 -10.28 -3.19
N LEU A 220 16.48 -9.53 -2.57
CA LEU A 220 15.27 -10.09 -1.95
C LEU A 220 14.02 -9.47 -2.58
N ALA A 221 12.89 -10.15 -2.48
CA ALA A 221 11.60 -9.61 -2.90
C ALA A 221 11.05 -8.73 -1.78
N VAL A 222 10.72 -7.47 -2.07
CA VAL A 222 9.96 -6.62 -1.14
C VAL A 222 8.52 -6.56 -1.60
N VAL A 223 7.58 -6.98 -0.75
CA VAL A 223 6.15 -6.94 -1.02
C VAL A 223 5.48 -5.96 -0.07
N ILE A 224 4.87 -4.92 -0.62
CA ILE A 224 4.11 -3.92 0.13
C ILE A 224 2.63 -4.27 -0.01
N LEU A 225 1.95 -4.47 1.11
CA LEU A 225 0.51 -4.56 1.13
C LEU A 225 -0.07 -3.15 1.34
N SER A 226 -0.84 -2.69 0.37
CA SER A 226 -1.38 -1.32 0.33
C SER A 226 -2.90 -1.32 0.43
N GLN A 227 -3.44 -0.31 1.11
CA GLN A 227 -4.87 -0.02 1.09
C GLN A 227 -5.28 0.59 -0.28
N CYS A 228 -6.58 0.76 -0.50
CA CYS A 228 -7.14 1.51 -1.62
C CYS A 228 -7.91 2.74 -1.14
N ALA A 229 -8.10 3.71 -2.03
CA ALA A 229 -8.95 4.88 -1.84
C ALA A 229 -9.93 5.02 -3.02
N THR A 230 -11.08 5.64 -2.78
CA THR A 230 -12.07 5.94 -3.84
C THR A 230 -11.77 7.30 -4.44
N LYS A 231 -11.56 7.39 -5.75
CA LYS A 231 -11.40 8.66 -6.49
C LYS A 231 -12.56 8.88 -7.43
N MET A 232 -13.17 10.06 -7.36
CA MET A 232 -14.17 10.49 -8.34
C MET A 232 -13.48 10.88 -9.65
N GLN A 233 -13.93 10.30 -10.76
CA GLN A 233 -13.51 10.64 -12.11
C GLN A 233 -14.68 11.32 -12.83
N LEU A 234 -14.41 12.42 -13.54
CA LEU A 234 -15.45 13.25 -14.19
C LEU A 234 -16.35 12.44 -15.15
N GLU A 235 -15.84 11.38 -15.77
CA GLU A 235 -16.58 10.61 -16.80
C GLU A 235 -16.88 9.16 -16.40
N ARG A 236 -16.16 8.61 -15.42
CA ARG A 236 -16.26 7.18 -15.03
C ARG A 236 -16.82 6.99 -13.61
N GLY A 237 -17.23 8.08 -12.96
CA GLY A 237 -17.73 8.06 -11.59
C GLY A 237 -16.65 7.67 -10.58
N ALA A 238 -17.07 7.06 -9.47
CA ALA A 238 -16.18 6.63 -8.40
C ALA A 238 -15.39 5.36 -8.80
N ALA A 239 -14.06 5.45 -8.74
CA ALA A 239 -13.15 4.34 -9.02
C ALA A 239 -12.22 4.08 -7.84
N LEU A 240 -11.89 2.81 -7.59
CA LEU A 240 -10.87 2.45 -6.61
C LEU A 240 -9.47 2.66 -7.19
N ILE A 241 -8.61 3.30 -6.40
CA ILE A 241 -7.20 3.56 -6.72
C ILE A 241 -6.32 3.12 -5.54
N PRO A 242 -5.01 2.91 -5.74
CA PRO A 242 -4.08 2.72 -4.62
C PRO A 242 -4.12 3.88 -3.62
N ALA A 243 -3.96 3.57 -2.32
CA ALA A 243 -4.01 4.57 -1.25
C ALA A 243 -2.83 5.55 -1.28
N VAL A 244 -1.74 5.25 -2.00
CA VAL A 244 -0.68 6.20 -2.31
C VAL A 244 -0.60 6.35 -3.82
N ASN A 245 -0.89 7.54 -4.32
CA ASN A 245 -0.83 7.88 -5.74
C ASN A 245 0.09 9.09 -5.90
N ALA A 246 1.40 8.82 -5.92
CA ALA A 246 2.45 9.80 -6.08
C ALA A 246 3.46 9.28 -7.11
N SER A 247 3.98 10.14 -7.98
CA SER A 247 4.88 9.72 -9.07
C SER A 247 6.08 8.91 -8.58
N TRP A 248 6.73 9.37 -7.51
CA TRP A 248 7.88 8.68 -6.89
C TRP A 248 7.53 7.28 -6.37
N TRP A 249 6.30 7.09 -5.88
CA TRP A 249 5.81 5.78 -5.45
C TRP A 249 5.56 4.87 -6.66
N GLU A 250 4.88 5.40 -7.67
CA GLU A 250 4.61 4.70 -8.94
C GLU A 250 5.89 4.25 -9.65
N ASP A 251 6.90 5.10 -9.69
CA ASP A 251 8.19 4.82 -10.32
C ASP A 251 9.00 3.82 -9.50
N GLY A 252 8.90 3.92 -8.17
CA GLY A 252 9.62 3.04 -7.26
C GLY A 252 9.09 1.60 -7.22
N ILE A 253 7.80 1.41 -7.53
CA ILE A 253 7.16 0.10 -7.61
C ILE A 253 7.40 -0.51 -8.98
N SER A 254 8.09 -1.64 -9.03
CA SER A 254 8.37 -2.34 -10.29
C SER A 254 7.20 -3.21 -10.74
N THR A 255 6.51 -3.86 -9.81
CA THR A 255 5.39 -4.76 -10.10
C THR A 255 4.18 -4.38 -9.25
N ARG A 256 2.99 -4.32 -9.85
CA ARG A 256 1.76 -3.95 -9.15
C ARG A 256 0.65 -4.94 -9.43
N ILE A 257 0.08 -5.46 -8.36
CA ILE A 257 -1.02 -6.41 -8.37
C ILE A 257 -2.24 -5.76 -7.71
N VAL A 258 -3.38 -5.81 -8.38
CA VAL A 258 -4.66 -5.42 -7.79
C VAL A 258 -5.44 -6.67 -7.40
N LEU A 259 -6.02 -6.65 -6.20
CA LEU A 259 -6.97 -7.65 -5.75
C LEU A 259 -8.38 -7.05 -5.68
N PHE A 260 -9.37 -7.74 -6.22
CA PHE A 260 -10.76 -7.30 -6.18
C PHE A 260 -11.73 -8.49 -6.14
N ARG A 261 -12.97 -8.24 -5.66
CA ARG A 261 -14.04 -9.24 -5.72
C ARG A 261 -14.91 -8.94 -6.92
N ASP A 262 -15.28 -9.98 -7.63
CA ASP A 262 -16.31 -9.90 -8.66
C ASP A 262 -17.06 -11.24 -8.73
N TRP A 263 -18.01 -11.33 -9.63
CA TRP A 263 -18.77 -12.54 -9.90
C TRP A 263 -18.12 -13.32 -11.04
N SER A 264 -17.79 -14.58 -10.79
CA SER A 264 -17.51 -15.56 -11.85
C SER A 264 -18.74 -16.42 -12.12
N MET A 265 -19.00 -16.72 -13.39
CA MET A 265 -19.91 -17.81 -13.74
C MET A 265 -19.15 -19.13 -13.57
N GLN A 266 -19.71 -20.03 -12.78
CA GLN A 266 -19.21 -21.39 -12.62
C GLN A 266 -20.38 -22.34 -12.77
N SER A 267 -20.34 -23.24 -13.76
CA SER A 267 -21.39 -24.24 -13.97
C SER A 267 -22.81 -23.63 -14.09
N GLY A 268 -22.92 -22.45 -14.69
CA GLY A 268 -24.20 -21.74 -14.88
C GLY A 268 -24.73 -20.98 -13.67
N SER A 269 -23.99 -20.95 -12.54
CA SER A 269 -24.33 -20.13 -11.36
C SER A 269 -23.32 -19.01 -11.17
N ALA A 270 -23.82 -17.83 -10.78
CA ALA A 270 -22.97 -16.73 -10.32
C ALA A 270 -22.38 -17.08 -8.95
N ARG A 271 -21.06 -17.10 -8.83
CA ARG A 271 -20.37 -17.23 -7.54
C ARG A 271 -19.42 -16.05 -7.37
N ALA A 272 -19.47 -15.42 -6.19
CA ALA A 272 -18.51 -14.38 -5.84
C ALA A 272 -17.12 -15.01 -5.71
N ALA A 273 -16.16 -14.48 -6.45
CA ALA A 273 -14.77 -14.91 -6.45
C ALA A 273 -13.85 -13.73 -6.17
N ARG A 274 -12.62 -14.03 -5.75
CA ARG A 274 -11.55 -13.04 -5.62
C ARG A 274 -10.65 -13.18 -6.82
N PHE A 275 -10.20 -12.05 -7.34
CA PHE A 275 -9.36 -11.97 -8.52
C PHE A 275 -8.10 -11.20 -8.19
N ALA A 276 -6.99 -11.67 -8.74
CA ALA A 276 -5.72 -10.97 -8.79
C ALA A 276 -5.41 -10.63 -10.25
N ALA A 277 -4.95 -9.41 -10.49
CA ALA A 277 -4.53 -8.96 -11.81
C ALA A 277 -3.24 -8.14 -11.70
N ALA A 278 -2.31 -8.38 -12.63
CA ALA A 278 -1.08 -7.58 -12.72
C ALA A 278 -1.34 -6.33 -13.56
N LEU A 279 -1.14 -5.15 -12.97
CA LEU A 279 -1.28 -3.84 -13.64
C LEU A 279 0.06 -3.29 -14.12
N LYS A 280 1.15 -3.74 -13.50
CA LYS A 280 2.53 -3.39 -13.84
C LYS A 280 3.41 -4.60 -13.57
N VAL A 281 4.30 -4.94 -14.48
CA VAL A 281 5.26 -6.05 -14.33
C VAL A 281 6.63 -5.54 -14.77
N ASN A 282 7.63 -5.66 -13.89
CA ASN A 282 9.03 -5.31 -14.17
C ASN A 282 9.22 -3.92 -14.79
N GLY A 283 8.51 -2.92 -14.25
CA GLY A 283 8.58 -1.54 -14.69
C GLY A 283 7.61 -1.18 -15.83
N LYS A 284 7.03 -2.16 -16.52
CA LYS A 284 6.12 -1.96 -17.65
C LYS A 284 4.66 -2.06 -17.21
N LYS A 285 3.84 -1.07 -17.58
CA LYS A 285 2.40 -1.14 -17.36
C LYS A 285 1.77 -2.17 -18.31
N VAL A 286 0.77 -2.88 -17.82
CA VAL A 286 -0.03 -3.79 -18.62
C VAL A 286 -1.19 -3.00 -19.22
N ASP A 287 -1.38 -3.09 -20.53
CA ASP A 287 -2.47 -2.40 -21.22
C ASP A 287 -3.83 -3.00 -20.82
N GLU A 288 -4.89 -2.18 -20.74
CA GLU A 288 -6.19 -2.61 -20.22
C GLU A 288 -6.78 -3.84 -20.94
N GLY A 289 -6.48 -4.02 -22.23
CA GLY A 289 -6.93 -5.16 -23.03
C GLY A 289 -6.16 -6.46 -22.80
N ASP A 290 -4.95 -6.38 -22.22
CA ASP A 290 -4.07 -7.53 -21.96
C ASP A 290 -4.09 -7.96 -20.48
N ILE A 291 -4.95 -7.32 -19.66
CA ILE A 291 -5.14 -7.69 -18.27
C ILE A 291 -5.86 -9.03 -18.19
N GLU A 292 -5.11 -10.05 -17.82
CA GLU A 292 -5.63 -11.36 -17.49
C GLU A 292 -5.89 -11.48 -15.98
N LEU A 293 -6.84 -12.36 -15.60
CA LEU A 293 -7.31 -12.51 -14.23
C LEU A 293 -6.95 -13.89 -13.67
N ALA A 294 -6.33 -13.91 -12.50
CA ALA A 294 -6.17 -15.12 -11.70
C ALA A 294 -7.24 -15.15 -10.60
N ALA A 295 -8.16 -16.10 -10.66
CA ALA A 295 -9.19 -16.27 -9.65
C ALA A 295 -8.73 -17.19 -8.52
N PHE A 296 -9.09 -16.85 -7.29
CA PHE A 296 -8.70 -17.61 -6.11
C PHE A 296 -9.74 -17.53 -4.98
N GLU A 297 -9.69 -18.51 -4.09
CA GLU A 297 -10.35 -18.50 -2.79
C GLU A 297 -9.31 -18.55 -1.67
N THR A 298 -9.67 -18.05 -0.49
CA THR A 298 -8.82 -18.19 0.71
C THR A 298 -9.44 -19.25 1.59
N VAL A 299 -8.66 -20.28 1.84
CA VAL A 299 -9.03 -21.42 2.69
C VAL A 299 -8.16 -21.40 3.97
N ALA A 300 -8.37 -22.38 4.85
CA ALA A 300 -7.57 -22.50 6.08
C ALA A 300 -6.08 -22.76 5.76
N THR A 301 -5.83 -23.60 4.76
CA THR A 301 -4.51 -24.06 4.30
C THR A 301 -3.82 -23.12 3.30
N GLY A 302 -4.34 -21.92 3.08
CA GLY A 302 -3.73 -20.93 2.19
C GLY A 302 -4.67 -20.44 1.08
N LEU A 303 -4.12 -20.33 -0.14
CA LEU A 303 -4.85 -19.93 -1.33
C LEU A 303 -5.09 -21.11 -2.26
N GLU A 304 -6.30 -21.19 -2.82
CA GLU A 304 -6.65 -22.16 -3.84
C GLU A 304 -7.08 -21.45 -5.12
N ALA A 305 -6.54 -21.91 -6.25
CA ALA A 305 -6.91 -21.41 -7.56
C ALA A 305 -8.34 -21.83 -7.92
N VAL A 306 -9.09 -20.90 -8.49
CA VAL A 306 -10.46 -21.15 -8.98
C VAL A 306 -10.44 -21.17 -10.50
N ALA A 307 -10.95 -22.26 -11.09
CA ALA A 307 -11.08 -22.35 -12.53
C ALA A 307 -12.11 -21.33 -13.03
N LEU A 308 -11.70 -20.51 -14.00
CA LEU A 308 -12.60 -19.60 -14.70
C LEU A 308 -13.17 -20.30 -15.92
N ASP A 309 -14.51 -20.31 -16.04
CA ASP A 309 -15.16 -20.72 -17.27
C ASP A 309 -14.70 -19.74 -18.36
N SER A 310 -13.95 -20.25 -19.34
CA SER A 310 -13.38 -19.48 -20.47
C SER A 310 -14.45 -18.79 -21.34
N SER A 311 -15.72 -19.10 -21.06
CA SER A 311 -16.91 -18.51 -21.63
C SER A 311 -17.27 -17.23 -20.86
N ARG A 312 -16.81 -16.09 -21.42
CA ARG A 312 -17.17 -14.70 -21.06
C ARG A 312 -16.37 -14.15 -19.88
N GLN A 313 -15.21 -13.57 -20.21
CA GLN A 313 -14.73 -12.39 -19.47
C GLN A 313 -15.88 -11.37 -19.46
N SER A 314 -16.57 -11.26 -18.33
CA SER A 314 -17.61 -10.27 -18.15
C SER A 314 -16.96 -8.91 -18.25
N GLN A 315 -17.24 -8.19 -19.34
CA GLN A 315 -16.96 -6.76 -19.38
C GLN A 315 -17.58 -6.12 -18.13
N PRO A 316 -16.89 -5.16 -17.49
CA PRO A 316 -17.44 -4.44 -16.36
C PRO A 316 -18.79 -3.86 -16.79
N ARG A 317 -19.88 -4.42 -16.26
CA ARG A 317 -21.19 -3.82 -16.43
C ARG A 317 -21.14 -2.49 -15.70
N GLN A 318 -21.02 -1.40 -16.45
CA GLN A 318 -21.35 -0.07 -15.95
C GLN A 318 -22.71 -0.21 -15.26
N LYS A 319 -22.72 0.08 -13.96
CA LYS A 319 -23.95 0.21 -13.18
C LYS A 319 -24.84 1.13 -14.00
N ARG A 320 -25.99 0.62 -14.45
CA ARG A 320 -26.95 1.35 -15.28
C ARG A 320 -27.06 2.77 -14.75
N GLU A 321 -26.62 3.75 -15.56
CA GLU A 321 -27.14 5.09 -15.41
C GLU A 321 -28.66 4.95 -15.49
N LEU A 322 -29.36 5.53 -14.52
CA LEU A 322 -30.77 5.84 -14.71
C LEU A 322 -30.80 6.73 -15.96
N GLY A 323 -31.22 6.14 -17.08
CA GLY A 323 -31.23 6.82 -18.36
C GLY A 323 -32.04 8.12 -18.29
N PRO A 324 -31.76 9.09 -19.17
CA PRO A 324 -32.50 10.34 -19.28
C PRO A 324 -33.85 10.06 -19.92
N SER A 325 -34.77 9.48 -19.15
CA SER A 325 -36.18 9.34 -19.47
C SER A 325 -36.98 9.30 -18.18
N GLY A 326 -36.70 10.29 -17.33
CA GLY A 326 -37.69 10.86 -16.44
C GLY A 326 -38.02 12.24 -16.98
N THR A 327 -38.86 12.29 -18.01
CA THR A 327 -39.59 13.50 -18.41
C THR A 327 -40.45 13.91 -17.22
N LEU A 328 -39.87 14.67 -16.31
CA LEU A 328 -40.63 15.56 -15.45
C LEU A 328 -40.96 16.76 -16.33
N GLU A 329 -42.12 16.70 -16.99
CA GLU A 329 -42.69 17.85 -17.69
C GLU A 329 -42.80 19.00 -16.67
N ILE A 330 -41.97 20.02 -16.84
CA ILE A 330 -42.13 21.30 -16.16
C ILE A 330 -43.06 22.10 -17.07
N PRO A 331 -44.29 22.44 -16.65
CA PRO A 331 -45.16 23.29 -17.44
C PRO A 331 -44.52 24.66 -17.61
N ASP A 332 -44.48 25.14 -18.87
CA ASP A 332 -44.10 26.51 -19.21
C ASP A 332 -44.97 27.50 -18.40
N SER A 333 -44.34 28.23 -17.49
CA SER A 333 -44.90 29.47 -16.94
C SER A 333 -43.99 30.63 -17.34
N ASP A 334 -44.56 31.49 -18.19
CA ASP A 334 -43.99 32.72 -18.71
C ASP A 334 -43.32 33.60 -17.65
N ASP A 335 -42.26 34.28 -18.12
CA ASP A 335 -41.80 35.62 -17.76
C ASP A 335 -41.89 36.03 -16.28
N GLU A 336 -40.77 36.10 -15.56
CA GLU A 336 -40.30 37.34 -14.90
C GLU A 336 -38.78 37.29 -14.65
N ASP A 337 -38.15 38.39 -15.06
CA ASP A 337 -36.78 38.88 -14.87
C ASP A 337 -36.11 38.47 -13.53
N TYR A 338 -35.03 37.67 -13.58
CA TYR A 338 -34.11 37.50 -12.44
C TYR A 338 -32.65 37.69 -12.89
N GLY A 339 -32.18 38.93 -12.72
CA GLY A 339 -30.78 39.31 -12.87
C GLY A 339 -29.93 38.61 -11.80
N TRP A 340 -29.02 37.74 -12.25
CA TRP A 340 -27.95 37.21 -11.42
C TRP A 340 -26.98 38.35 -11.09
N GLN A 341 -27.12 38.94 -9.91
CA GLN A 341 -26.04 39.72 -9.31
C GLN A 341 -24.91 38.76 -8.94
N GLU A 342 -23.68 39.08 -9.35
CA GLU A 342 -22.46 38.26 -9.22
C GLU A 342 -21.95 38.06 -7.77
N GLU A 343 -22.78 38.26 -6.73
CA GLU A 343 -22.33 38.21 -5.33
C GLU A 343 -22.48 36.86 -4.63
N ASP A 344 -23.11 35.85 -5.24
CA ASP A 344 -23.37 34.54 -4.61
C ASP A 344 -22.41 33.40 -5.03
N ALA A 345 -21.18 33.72 -5.42
CA ALA A 345 -20.11 32.71 -5.57
C ALA A 345 -19.65 32.10 -4.23
N SER A 346 -20.15 32.59 -3.09
CA SER A 346 -19.77 32.17 -1.74
C SER A 346 -20.67 31.11 -1.11
N ALA A 347 -21.75 30.69 -1.80
CA ALA A 347 -22.72 29.70 -1.31
C ALA A 347 -22.80 28.41 -2.16
N LEU A 348 -21.74 28.07 -2.91
CA LEU A 348 -21.67 26.75 -3.53
C LEU A 348 -21.57 25.66 -2.44
N PRO A 349 -22.47 24.66 -2.42
CA PRO A 349 -22.35 23.56 -1.47
C PRO A 349 -21.02 22.83 -1.68
N GLN A 350 -20.31 22.58 -0.58
CA GLN A 350 -19.02 21.91 -0.58
C GLN A 350 -19.13 20.51 -1.21
N ILE A 351 -18.18 20.21 -2.10
CA ILE A 351 -18.04 18.91 -2.75
C ILE A 351 -17.87 17.83 -1.65
N PRO A 352 -18.61 16.72 -1.65
CA PRO A 352 -18.57 15.75 -0.56
C PRO A 352 -17.17 15.19 -0.31
N GLN A 353 -16.83 15.16 0.96
CA GLN A 353 -15.59 14.75 1.61
C GLN A 353 -15.17 13.32 1.24
N TRP A 354 -13.86 13.11 1.10
CA TRP A 354 -13.25 11.78 0.93
C TRP A 354 -13.43 10.96 2.21
N GLN A 355 -14.41 10.07 2.25
CA GLN A 355 -14.51 9.06 3.30
C GLN A 355 -13.58 7.89 2.99
N GLY A 356 -12.53 7.74 3.79
CA GLY A 356 -11.75 6.51 3.85
C GLY A 356 -12.56 5.41 4.53
N SER A 357 -12.28 4.15 4.22
CA SER A 357 -13.00 2.98 4.74
C SER A 357 -12.85 2.72 6.24
N GLU A 358 -12.31 3.66 7.02
CA GLU A 358 -11.96 3.48 8.43
C GLU A 358 -12.56 4.56 9.35
N ASP A 359 -13.15 5.64 8.81
CA ASP A 359 -13.82 6.68 9.62
C ASP A 359 -15.10 6.17 10.33
N ILE A 360 -15.47 4.90 10.13
CA ILE A 360 -16.64 4.26 10.75
C ILE A 360 -16.29 3.48 12.03
N LEU A 361 -15.02 3.17 12.30
CA LEU A 361 -14.65 2.28 13.42
C LEU A 361 -14.03 2.96 14.64
N LEU A 362 -13.90 4.28 14.65
CA LEU A 362 -13.51 5.01 15.86
C LEU A 362 -14.75 5.26 16.75
N VAL A 363 -15.31 4.19 17.31
CA VAL A 363 -16.19 4.29 18.48
C VAL A 363 -15.30 4.76 19.64
N ARG A 364 -15.36 6.05 19.93
CA ARG A 364 -14.75 6.63 21.11
C ARG A 364 -15.48 6.05 22.33
N GLY A 365 -14.81 5.15 23.05
CA GLY A 365 -15.30 4.62 24.32
C GLY A 365 -15.64 5.78 25.26
N GLN A 366 -16.90 5.86 25.66
CA GLN A 366 -17.31 6.66 26.80
C GLN A 366 -16.89 5.88 28.05
N ASP A 367 -15.73 6.23 28.60
CA ASP A 367 -15.47 6.00 30.02
C ASP A 367 -15.66 7.32 30.76
N SER A 368 -16.33 7.13 31.89
CA SER A 368 -16.86 8.05 32.86
C SER A 368 -15.80 8.84 33.65
N ASP A 369 -16.24 10.04 34.03
CA ASP A 369 -16.19 10.60 35.39
C ASP A 369 -15.24 11.76 35.72
N GLU A 370 -15.82 12.66 36.51
CA GLU A 370 -15.27 13.68 37.41
C GLU A 370 -14.86 15.08 36.90
N GLY A 371 -15.55 16.09 37.46
CA GLY A 371 -14.96 17.42 37.70
C GLY A 371 -15.88 18.63 37.56
N GLU A 372 -17.02 18.71 38.26
CA GLU A 372 -17.74 19.99 38.42
C GLU A 372 -16.99 20.89 39.43
N GLU A 373 -16.29 21.92 38.94
CA GLU A 373 -15.87 23.07 39.75
C GLU A 373 -16.82 24.26 39.50
N LEU A 374 -17.44 24.72 40.59
CA LEU A 374 -18.33 25.86 40.67
C LEU A 374 -17.52 27.17 40.75
N GLU A 375 -17.74 28.10 39.81
CA GLU A 375 -17.27 29.50 39.95
C GLU A 375 -18.34 30.38 40.62
N PRO A 376 -17.98 31.27 41.56
CA PRO A 376 -18.88 32.30 42.04
C PRO A 376 -18.80 33.55 41.15
N THR A 377 -19.95 34.02 40.69
CA THR A 377 -20.11 35.29 39.97
C THR A 377 -20.09 36.47 40.93
N GLU A 378 -19.08 37.34 40.81
CA GLU A 378 -19.13 38.71 41.33
C GLU A 378 -19.44 39.67 40.18
N GLU A 379 -20.61 40.31 40.20
CA GLU A 379 -20.80 41.64 39.64
C GLU A 379 -22.12 42.26 40.15
N GLY A 380 -22.03 43.49 40.65
CA GLY A 380 -23.21 44.23 41.12
C GLY A 380 -22.88 45.50 41.88
N GLN A 381 -22.15 46.43 41.26
CA GLN A 381 -22.12 47.82 41.69
C GLN A 381 -23.54 48.40 41.58
N ASN A 382 -24.06 48.98 42.66
CA ASN A 382 -25.02 50.07 42.58
C ASN A 382 -24.72 51.08 43.67
N ALA A 383 -24.28 52.25 43.21
CA ALA A 383 -24.36 53.50 43.93
C ALA A 383 -25.83 53.81 44.27
N GLU A 384 -26.13 54.35 45.44
CA GLU A 384 -26.35 55.80 45.59
C GLU A 384 -26.60 56.17 47.06
N SER A 385 -26.31 57.44 47.31
CA SER A 385 -26.20 58.18 48.56
C SER A 385 -27.52 58.50 49.28
N ASP A 386 -27.35 58.82 50.56
CA ASP A 386 -28.11 59.80 51.37
C ASP A 386 -29.55 59.47 51.80
N LYS A 387 -29.71 59.00 53.05
CA LYS A 387 -30.05 59.87 54.21
C LYS A 387 -30.09 59.11 55.53
#